data_AF-A0A6G1S283-F1
#
_entry.id   AF-A0A6G1S283-F1
#
_cell.length_a   1.000
_cell.length_b   1.000
_cell.length_c   1.000
_cell.angle_alpha   90.00
_cell.angle_beta   90.00
_cell.angle_gamma   90.00
#
_symmetry.space_group_name_H-M   'P 1'
#
loop_
_entity.id
_entity.type
_entity.pdbx_description
1 polymer ?
#
loop_
_entity_poly.entity_id
_entity_poly.type
_entity_poly.pdbx_seq_one_letter_code
_entity_poly.pdbx_strand_id
1 'polypeptide(L)'
;GDPSFQYVYTGIGAGDAERLFEDGKQPVIKEEARLIATVEQIDRAVGIVPRGAFVKTPLGSVQENRNFEGLSLTEAKKLSSYFHFTEPVNLKNKTLLEKADLDPSTDFLDSLEHDIPQDITFVW
;
A
#
# COMPACT_ATOMS: atom_id res chain seq x y z
N GLY A 1 2.24 10.00 23.75
CA GLY A 1 3.67 10.08 24.08
C GLY A 1 4.17 11.49 23.81
N ASP A 2 5.34 11.84 24.30
CA ASP A 2 6.04 13.08 23.95
C ASP A 2 6.51 13.01 22.48
N PRO A 3 6.06 13.90 21.57
CA PRO A 3 6.46 13.89 20.16
C PRO A 3 7.97 14.01 19.95
N SER A 4 8.67 14.66 20.89
CA SER A 4 10.11 14.89 20.84
C SER A 4 10.93 13.73 21.40
N PHE A 5 10.28 12.71 21.97
CA PHE A 5 10.94 11.52 22.51
C PHE A 5 11.77 10.83 21.42
N GLN A 6 12.96 10.37 21.78
CA GLN A 6 13.94 9.81 20.85
C GLN A 6 14.16 8.33 21.12
N TYR A 7 13.96 7.52 20.08
CA TYR A 7 14.32 6.12 20.06
C TYR A 7 15.71 5.97 19.46
N VAL A 8 16.58 5.23 20.15
CA VAL A 8 17.84 4.75 19.57
C VAL A 8 17.53 3.45 18.84
N TYR A 9 17.70 3.44 17.53
CA TYR A 9 17.41 2.27 16.71
C TYR A 9 18.63 1.34 16.69
N THR A 10 18.49 0.15 17.28
CA THR A 10 19.58 -0.83 17.46
C THR A 10 19.54 -2.00 16.46
N GLY A 11 18.58 -2.02 15.52
CA GLY A 11 18.23 -3.18 14.71
C GLY A 11 18.84 -3.27 13.31
N ILE A 12 19.82 -2.45 12.96
CA ILE A 12 20.40 -2.45 11.59
C ILE A 12 21.54 -3.45 11.54
N GLY A 13 21.43 -4.46 10.66
CA GLY A 13 22.54 -5.34 10.35
C GLY A 13 23.72 -4.52 9.79
N ALA A 14 24.95 -4.88 10.14
CA ALA A 14 26.14 -4.06 9.88
C ALA A 14 26.27 -3.53 8.43
N GLY A 15 25.79 -4.27 7.43
CA GLY A 15 25.85 -3.87 6.01
C GLY A 15 24.83 -2.81 5.56
N ASP A 16 23.68 -2.69 6.23
CA ASP A 16 22.68 -1.64 5.93
C ASP A 16 23.01 -0.34 6.67
N ALA A 17 23.80 -0.45 7.76
CA ALA A 17 24.23 0.70 8.54
C ALA A 17 25.25 1.57 7.77
N GLU A 18 26.20 0.96 7.08
CA GLU A 18 27.21 1.71 6.31
C GLU A 18 26.63 2.51 5.14
N ARG A 19 25.46 2.11 4.60
CA ARG A 19 24.80 2.82 3.50
C ARG A 19 23.90 3.97 3.96
N LEU A 20 23.44 3.93 5.21
CA LEU A 20 22.49 4.89 5.76
C LEU A 20 23.14 5.94 6.66
N PHE A 21 24.39 5.73 7.11
CA PHE A 21 25.03 6.59 8.11
C PHE A 21 26.39 7.10 7.64
N GLU A 22 26.48 8.42 7.43
CA GLU A 22 27.72 9.10 7.01
C GLU A 22 28.75 9.27 8.15
N ASP A 23 28.40 9.03 9.41
CA ASP A 23 29.19 9.59 10.54
C ASP A 23 29.24 8.72 11.82
N GLY A 24 28.96 7.41 11.75
CA GLY A 24 29.09 6.48 12.88
C GLY A 24 28.15 6.72 14.08
N LYS A 25 27.20 7.66 13.97
CA LYS A 25 26.16 7.90 14.97
C LYS A 25 25.06 6.86 14.87
N GLN A 26 24.62 6.36 16.02
CA GLN A 26 23.45 5.49 16.09
C GLN A 26 22.21 6.25 15.58
N PRO A 27 21.38 5.62 14.72
CA PRO A 27 20.17 6.26 14.21
C PRO A 27 19.22 6.59 15.35
N VAL A 28 18.85 7.87 15.42
CA VAL A 28 17.86 8.36 16.37
C VAL A 28 16.59 8.71 15.61
N ILE A 29 15.46 8.10 16.00
CA ILE A 29 14.15 8.36 15.42
C ILE A 29 13.30 9.05 16.48
N LYS A 30 12.72 10.20 16.15
CA LYS A 30 11.75 10.86 17.03
C LYS A 30 10.41 10.15 16.99
N GLU A 31 9.68 10.19 18.10
CA GLU A 31 8.33 9.64 18.21
C GLU A 31 7.38 10.22 17.15
N GLU A 32 7.47 11.52 16.86
CA GLU A 32 6.68 12.15 15.79
C GLU A 32 6.93 11.50 14.41
N ALA A 33 8.18 11.21 14.06
CA ALA A 33 8.54 10.62 12.78
C ALA A 33 8.13 9.14 12.71
N ARG A 34 8.34 8.39 13.80
CA ARG A 34 7.89 7.00 13.92
C ARG A 34 6.37 6.92 13.75
N LEU A 35 5.63 7.81 14.39
CA LEU A 35 4.17 7.85 14.32
C LEU A 35 3.68 8.18 12.91
N ILE A 36 4.27 9.18 12.24
CA ILE A 36 3.93 9.52 10.85
C ILE A 36 4.13 8.31 9.93
N ALA A 37 5.27 7.62 10.03
CA ALA A 37 5.55 6.44 9.22
C ALA A 37 4.54 5.30 9.48
N THR A 38 4.17 5.07 10.74
CA THR A 38 3.15 4.08 11.09
C THR A 38 1.79 4.44 10.51
N VAL A 39 1.36 5.70 10.61
CA VAL A 39 0.08 6.16 10.05
C VAL A 39 0.08 5.99 8.53
N GLU A 40 1.17 6.39 7.87
CA GLU A 40 1.31 6.21 6.42
C GLU A 40 1.28 4.74 6.00
N GLN A 41 1.92 3.85 6.76
CA GLN A 41 1.87 2.41 6.50
C GLN A 41 0.46 1.86 6.65
N ILE A 42 -0.29 2.29 7.68
CA ILE A 42 -1.68 1.90 7.87
C ILE A 42 -2.52 2.41 6.69
N ASP A 43 -2.47 3.70 6.37
CA ASP A 43 -3.26 4.31 5.30
C ASP A 43 -3.03 3.62 3.96
N ARG A 44 -1.77 3.33 3.61
CA ARG A 44 -1.43 2.61 2.38
C ARG A 44 -1.92 1.15 2.37
N ALA A 45 -1.97 0.49 3.53
CA ALA A 45 -2.37 -0.91 3.63
C ALA A 45 -3.89 -1.11 3.72
N VAL A 46 -4.63 -0.13 4.26
CA VAL A 46 -6.06 -0.26 4.54
C VAL A 46 -6.94 0.65 3.70
N GLY A 47 -6.38 1.65 3.04
CA GLY A 47 -7.12 2.50 2.11
C GLY A 47 -7.55 1.70 0.89
N ILE A 48 -8.84 1.39 0.78
CA ILE A 48 -9.38 0.56 -0.32
C ILE A 48 -10.57 1.24 -1.01
N VAL A 49 -10.78 0.87 -2.28
CA VAL A 49 -11.90 1.32 -3.10
C VAL A 49 -12.51 0.15 -3.89
N PRO A 50 -13.83 0.17 -4.18
CA PRO A 50 -14.43 -0.86 -5.01
C PRO A 50 -14.07 -0.65 -6.50
N ARG A 51 -13.97 -1.76 -7.22
CA ARG A 51 -13.75 -1.80 -8.68
C ARG A 51 -14.80 -0.95 -9.39
N GLY A 52 -14.34 -0.05 -10.25
CA GLY A 52 -15.21 0.81 -11.05
C GLY A 52 -15.68 2.09 -10.36
N ALA A 53 -15.39 2.32 -9.06
CA ALA A 53 -15.68 3.62 -8.43
C ALA A 53 -14.81 4.76 -8.96
N PHE A 54 -13.63 4.43 -9.48
CA PHE A 54 -12.74 5.37 -10.16
C PHE A 54 -12.41 4.83 -11.55
N VAL A 55 -12.18 5.76 -12.47
CA VAL A 55 -11.74 5.46 -13.84
C VAL A 55 -10.49 6.23 -14.18
N LYS A 56 -9.53 5.56 -14.81
CA LYS A 56 -8.33 6.18 -15.37
C LYS A 56 -8.55 6.52 -16.83
N THR A 57 -8.45 7.81 -17.16
CA THR A 57 -8.58 8.26 -18.54
C THR A 57 -7.37 7.83 -19.37
N PRO A 58 -7.47 7.82 -20.72
CA PRO A 58 -6.32 7.58 -21.59
C PRO A 58 -5.16 8.59 -21.40
N LEU A 59 -5.46 9.78 -20.86
CA LEU A 59 -4.46 10.79 -20.50
C LEU A 59 -3.78 10.52 -19.15
N GLY A 60 -4.20 9.46 -18.45
CA GLY A 60 -3.63 9.02 -17.17
C GLY A 60 -4.27 9.64 -15.93
N SER A 61 -5.21 10.57 -16.07
CA SER A 61 -5.91 11.18 -14.93
C SER A 61 -6.91 10.20 -14.30
N VAL A 62 -6.99 10.15 -12.98
CA VAL A 62 -7.98 9.34 -12.25
C VAL A 62 -9.14 10.24 -11.82
N GLN A 63 -10.37 9.79 -12.05
CA GLN A 63 -11.59 10.52 -11.72
C GLN A 63 -12.63 9.57 -11.11
N GLU A 64 -13.50 10.09 -10.25
CA GLU A 64 -14.66 9.35 -9.78
C GLU A 64 -15.56 8.97 -10.96
N ASN A 65 -16.01 7.72 -10.97
CA ASN A 65 -16.97 7.24 -11.95
C ASN A 65 -18.39 7.60 -11.49
N ARG A 66 -18.98 8.62 -12.09
CA ARG A 66 -20.35 9.08 -11.78
C ARG A 66 -21.43 8.04 -12.06
N ASN A 67 -21.13 7.02 -12.86
CA ASN A 67 -22.07 5.93 -13.17
C ASN A 67 -21.92 4.75 -12.20
N PHE A 68 -21.03 4.84 -11.21
CA PHE A 68 -20.86 3.78 -10.23
C PHE A 68 -21.98 3.87 -9.17
N GLU A 69 -22.83 2.84 -9.13
CA GLU A 69 -23.97 2.75 -8.23
C GLU A 69 -23.70 1.85 -7.01
N GLY A 70 -22.46 1.39 -6.85
CA GLY A 70 -22.07 0.39 -5.85
C GLY A 70 -21.86 -1.00 -6.44
N LEU A 71 -21.25 -1.88 -5.64
CA LEU A 71 -21.09 -3.30 -6.00
C LEU A 71 -22.38 -4.07 -5.71
N SER A 72 -22.65 -5.10 -6.50
CA SER A 72 -23.69 -6.08 -6.13
C SER A 72 -23.31 -6.82 -4.84
N LEU A 73 -24.30 -7.40 -4.16
CA LEU A 73 -24.06 -8.20 -2.95
C LEU A 73 -23.07 -9.37 -3.19
N THR A 74 -23.09 -9.94 -4.39
CA THR A 74 -22.20 -11.04 -4.77
C THR A 74 -20.77 -10.55 -4.99
N GLU A 75 -20.59 -9.37 -5.58
CA GLU A 75 -19.28 -8.76 -5.80
C GLU A 75 -18.68 -8.21 -4.51
N ALA A 76 -19.49 -7.59 -3.65
CA ALA A 76 -19.05 -7.03 -2.37
C ALA A 76 -18.45 -8.07 -1.42
N LYS A 77 -18.68 -9.37 -1.66
CA LYS A 77 -18.08 -10.48 -0.90
C LYS A 77 -16.75 -10.98 -1.47
N LYS A 78 -16.30 -10.45 -2.60
CA LYS A 78 -15.08 -10.90 -3.29
C LYS A 78 -13.98 -9.86 -3.13
N LEU A 79 -12.80 -10.29 -2.68
CA LEU A 79 -11.62 -9.42 -2.58
C LEU A 79 -11.19 -8.86 -3.95
N SER A 80 -11.42 -9.61 -5.04
CA SER A 80 -11.16 -9.14 -6.41
C SER A 80 -12.02 -7.95 -6.85
N SER A 81 -13.10 -7.64 -6.12
CA SER A 81 -13.93 -6.46 -6.37
C SER A 81 -13.39 -5.19 -5.68
N TYR A 82 -12.25 -5.27 -4.99
CA TYR A 82 -11.65 -4.16 -4.26
C TYR A 82 -10.17 -4.00 -4.62
N PHE A 83 -9.71 -2.75 -4.56
CA PHE A 83 -8.34 -2.35 -4.85
C PHE A 83 -7.76 -1.47 -3.75
N HIS A 84 -6.46 -1.53 -3.57
CA HIS A 84 -5.70 -0.57 -2.76
C HIS A 84 -5.75 0.82 -3.39
N PHE A 85 -6.13 1.84 -2.61
CA PHE A 85 -6.25 3.23 -3.04
C PHE A 85 -4.93 3.99 -2.85
N THR A 86 -3.89 3.45 -3.48
CA THR A 86 -2.54 4.01 -3.48
C THR A 86 -1.87 3.74 -4.83
N GLU A 87 -0.66 4.25 -5.04
CA GLU A 87 0.11 3.98 -6.26
C GLU A 87 0.36 2.46 -6.40
N PRO A 88 0.02 1.84 -7.55
CA PRO A 88 0.16 0.40 -7.71
C PRO A 88 1.62 -0.02 -7.78
N VAL A 89 1.95 -1.04 -6.99
CA VAL A 89 3.26 -1.68 -6.89
C VAL A 89 3.29 -2.95 -7.74
N ASN A 90 2.24 -3.77 -7.65
CA ASN A 90 2.22 -5.12 -8.22
C ASN A 90 1.80 -5.17 -9.69
N LEU A 91 0.98 -4.23 -10.17
CA LEU A 91 0.57 -4.16 -11.58
C LEU A 91 1.76 -4.13 -12.56
N LYS A 92 2.87 -3.49 -12.17
CA LYS A 92 4.08 -3.40 -13.00
C LYS A 92 4.69 -4.79 -13.23
N ASN A 93 4.55 -5.69 -12.26
CA ASN A 93 5.14 -7.02 -12.23
C ASN A 93 4.29 -8.10 -12.92
N LYS A 94 3.05 -7.78 -13.33
CA LYS A 94 2.18 -8.72 -14.05
C LYS A 94 2.74 -9.08 -15.43
N THR A 95 2.56 -10.35 -15.81
CA THR A 95 2.89 -10.90 -17.13
C THR A 95 2.01 -10.29 -18.22
N LEU A 96 2.39 -10.48 -19.50
CA LEU A 96 1.59 -10.01 -20.64
C LEU A 96 0.22 -10.69 -20.71
N LEU A 97 0.14 -11.97 -20.36
CA LEU A 97 -1.11 -12.72 -20.37
C LEU A 97 -2.07 -12.18 -19.30
N GLU A 98 -1.58 -11.98 -18.08
CA GLU A 98 -2.41 -11.40 -17.00
C GLU A 98 -2.85 -9.97 -17.33
N LYS A 99 -2.00 -9.17 -17.98
CA LYS A 99 -2.36 -7.80 -18.40
C LYS A 99 -3.42 -7.78 -19.49
N ALA A 100 -3.52 -8.82 -20.32
CA ALA A 100 -4.54 -8.91 -21.37
C ALA A 100 -5.96 -9.08 -20.82
N ASP A 101 -6.09 -9.61 -19.60
CA ASP A 101 -7.37 -9.81 -18.93
C ASP A 101 -7.81 -8.58 -18.11
N LEU A 102 -6.97 -7.55 -18.00
CA LEU A 102 -7.27 -6.32 -17.25
C LEU A 102 -7.93 -5.27 -18.15
N ASP A 103 -8.92 -4.57 -17.60
CA ASP A 103 -9.45 -3.35 -18.18
C ASP A 103 -8.55 -2.16 -17.75
N PRO A 104 -7.85 -1.47 -18.67
CA PRO A 104 -6.90 -0.41 -18.30
C PRO A 104 -7.53 0.81 -17.63
N SER A 105 -8.85 0.99 -17.80
CA SER A 105 -9.59 2.12 -17.23
C SER A 105 -10.05 1.83 -15.80
N THR A 106 -10.31 0.57 -15.45
CA THR A 106 -10.90 0.19 -14.15
C THR A 106 -9.98 -0.67 -13.28
N ASP A 107 -9.02 -1.40 -13.88
CA ASP A 107 -8.06 -2.28 -13.22
C ASP A 107 -6.65 -1.67 -13.17
N PHE A 108 -6.58 -0.37 -12.88
CA PHE A 108 -5.34 0.40 -12.83
C PHE A 108 -4.71 0.49 -11.43
N LEU A 109 -5.28 -0.22 -10.44
CA LEU A 109 -4.78 -0.32 -9.06
C LEU A 109 -4.48 -1.79 -8.69
N ASP A 110 -3.83 -2.01 -7.55
CA ASP A 110 -3.52 -3.36 -7.05
C ASP A 110 -4.74 -3.99 -6.35
N SER A 111 -5.13 -5.19 -6.78
CA SER A 111 -6.30 -5.90 -6.26
C SER A 111 -5.99 -6.61 -4.94
N LEU A 112 -6.96 -6.60 -4.01
CA LEU A 112 -6.86 -7.31 -2.73
C LEU A 112 -6.89 -8.84 -2.87
N GLU A 113 -7.25 -9.38 -4.04
CA GLU A 113 -7.29 -10.84 -4.28
C GLU A 113 -5.95 -11.54 -4.02
N HIS A 114 -4.86 -10.80 -4.19
CA HIS A 114 -3.49 -11.31 -4.08
C HIS A 114 -2.80 -10.88 -2.78
N ASP A 115 -3.54 -10.28 -1.85
CA ASP A 115 -2.99 -9.89 -0.55
C ASP A 115 -2.63 -11.14 0.24
N ILE A 116 -1.36 -11.24 0.63
CA ILE A 116 -0.85 -12.32 1.46
C ILE A 116 -0.75 -11.78 2.89
N PRO A 117 -1.50 -12.33 3.86
CA PRO A 117 -1.31 -11.95 5.26
C PRO A 117 0.13 -12.32 5.65
N GLN A 118 0.86 -11.34 6.20
CA GLN A 118 2.14 -11.65 6.83
C GLN A 118 1.85 -12.54 8.04
N ASP A 119 2.50 -13.71 8.11
CA ASP A 119 2.40 -14.60 9.26
C ASP A 119 2.92 -13.85 10.50
N ILE A 120 2.02 -13.22 11.25
CA ILE A 120 2.31 -12.75 12.59
C ILE A 120 2.15 -13.97 13.48
N THR A 121 3.23 -14.72 13.69
CA THR A 121 3.24 -15.76 14.71
C THR A 121 3.12 -15.07 16.06
N PHE A 122 1.89 -14.98 16.60
CA PHE A 122 1.68 -14.54 17.96
C PHE A 122 2.22 -15.63 18.89
N VAL A 123 3.46 -15.45 19.32
CA VAL A 123 4.02 -16.22 20.44
C VAL A 123 3.43 -15.59 21.70
N TRP A 124 2.44 -16.26 22.29
CA TRP A 124 1.97 -15.98 23.64
C TRP A 124 2.79 -16.75 24.66
#